data_AF-A0A2D8C0S7-F1
#
_entry.id   AF-A0A2D8C0S7-F1
#
_cell.length_a   1.000
_cell.length_b   1.000
_cell.length_c   1.000
_cell.angle_alpha   90.00
_cell.angle_beta   90.00
_cell.angle_gamma   90.00
#
_symmetry.space_group_name_H-M   'P 1'
#
loop_
_entity.id
_entity.type
_entity.pdbx_description
1 polymer ?
#
loop_
_entity_poly.entity_id
_entity_poly.type
_entity_poly.pdbx_seq_one_letter_code
_entity_poly.pdbx_strand_id
1 'polypeptide(L)'
;MFSKYLPLFIGIFFLISFASIAQGVPNLGQTDRWMKGALAAMERQDYTTANSIFRNLIDSGLPLPEEMPYYFAETLYQLGQYDNSSNFLNKYLEINGFRGANYQGAQELQKKLEGPLKDIIQCQLCDRKGYRLEPCSNCGGKQKLEQSCTYCRGKGIVGCSKCAATGMITKRNIFNIVEYFECDRCGGDGRLTCPNCQGSLKEISECKVCGGTGSLSTELICNHQKIEHKH
;
A
#
# COMPACT_ATOMS: atom_id res chain seq x y z
N MET A 1 65.14 -25.80 48.11
CA MET A 1 65.63 -25.75 46.72
C MET A 1 64.64 -26.48 45.81
N PHE A 2 63.68 -25.76 45.23
CA PHE A 2 62.84 -26.10 44.05
C PHE A 2 62.07 -24.79 43.77
N SER A 3 62.42 -23.95 42.80
CA SER A 3 62.31 -24.10 41.33
C SER A 3 60.90 -23.81 40.79
N LYS A 4 60.81 -22.68 40.08
CA LYS A 4 59.99 -22.42 38.87
C LYS A 4 58.46 -22.33 39.00
N TYR A 5 57.93 -21.17 39.37
CA TYR A 5 56.59 -20.71 38.94
C TYR A 5 56.56 -19.18 38.76
N LEU A 6 57.27 -18.71 37.74
CA LEU A 6 57.21 -17.34 37.20
C LEU A 6 57.08 -17.58 35.68
N PRO A 7 55.87 -17.57 35.07
CA PRO A 7 54.93 -16.45 35.09
C PRO A 7 53.43 -16.87 35.03
N LEU A 8 52.65 -16.64 36.10
CA LEU A 8 51.19 -16.86 36.09
C LEU A 8 50.38 -15.55 36.18
N PHE A 9 50.97 -14.40 35.87
CA PHE A 9 50.37 -13.09 36.20
C PHE A 9 50.18 -12.11 35.04
N ILE A 10 50.30 -12.53 33.78
CA ILE A 10 50.13 -11.65 32.60
C ILE A 10 49.04 -12.17 31.63
N GLY A 11 48.16 -13.07 32.09
CA GLY A 11 47.09 -13.66 31.29
C GLY A 11 45.66 -13.34 31.74
N ILE A 12 45.47 -12.40 32.67
CA ILE A 12 44.15 -12.09 33.28
C ILE A 12 43.81 -10.59 33.14
N PHE A 13 44.39 -9.87 32.17
CA PHE A 13 44.13 -8.43 31.98
C PHE A 13 43.66 -8.04 30.58
N PHE A 14 43.25 -9.00 29.74
CA PHE A 14 42.87 -8.73 28.34
C PHE A 14 41.56 -9.38 27.89
N LEU A 15 40.59 -9.55 28.80
CA LEU A 15 39.24 -10.04 28.47
C LEU A 15 38.09 -9.18 29.03
N ILE A 16 38.36 -7.94 29.46
CA ILE A 16 37.33 -7.02 29.97
C ILE A 16 37.30 -5.74 29.14
N SER A 17 37.00 -5.84 27.85
CA SER A 17 36.76 -4.66 27.00
C SER A 17 35.78 -4.94 25.85
N PHE A 18 34.63 -5.56 26.14
CA PHE A 18 33.46 -5.44 25.26
C PHE A 18 32.19 -5.38 26.13
N ALA A 19 32.12 -4.37 26.99
CA ALA A 19 30.86 -3.96 27.61
C ALA A 19 30.03 -3.24 26.53
N SER A 20 29.15 -4.02 25.90
CA SER A 20 27.79 -3.65 25.49
C SER A 20 27.49 -2.15 25.36
N ILE A 21 27.70 -1.57 24.18
CA ILE A 21 26.98 -0.35 23.77
C ILE A 21 25.65 -0.80 23.17
N ALA A 22 24.70 -1.11 24.05
CA ALA A 22 23.28 -1.18 23.72
C ALA A 22 22.49 -0.58 24.89
N GLN A 23 22.83 0.66 25.27
CA GLN A 23 22.01 1.44 26.19
C GLN A 23 20.87 2.02 25.35
N GLY A 24 19.75 1.28 25.28
CA GLY A 24 18.49 1.82 24.81
C GLY A 24 18.14 3.08 25.62
N VAL A 25 17.63 4.11 24.96
CA VAL A 25 17.19 5.36 25.60
C VAL A 25 16.32 5.04 26.81
N PRO A 26 16.62 5.55 28.02
CA PRO A 26 15.82 5.26 29.19
C PRO A 26 14.39 5.79 28.98
N ASN A 27 13.40 4.89 28.98
CA ASN A 27 11.99 5.24 28.95
C ASN A 27 11.59 5.77 30.34
N LEU A 28 11.76 7.08 30.55
CA LEU A 28 11.50 7.79 31.82
C LEU A 28 9.99 7.93 32.11
N GLY A 29 9.21 6.87 31.94
CA GLY A 29 7.75 6.87 32.07
C GLY A 29 7.06 7.78 31.04
N GLN A 30 7.71 8.03 29.90
CA GLN A 30 7.12 8.85 28.84
C GLN A 30 5.87 8.15 28.31
N THR A 31 5.98 6.87 27.95
CA THR A 31 4.84 6.04 27.53
C THR A 31 3.66 6.14 28.51
N ASP A 32 3.91 6.11 29.82
CA ASP A 32 2.85 6.19 30.84
C ASP A 32 2.14 7.55 30.84
N ARG A 33 2.87 8.64 30.60
CA ARG A 33 2.28 9.99 30.50
C ARG A 33 1.37 10.10 29.27
N TRP A 34 1.82 9.59 28.13
CA TRP A 34 1.02 9.52 26.90
C TRP A 34 -0.25 8.69 27.13
N MET A 35 -0.11 7.52 27.75
CA MET A 35 -1.24 6.65 28.07
C MET A 35 -2.26 7.35 28.99
N LYS A 36 -1.81 7.98 30.09
CA LYS A 36 -2.69 8.75 30.99
C LYS A 36 -3.38 9.90 30.27
N GLY A 37 -2.68 10.60 29.39
CA GLY A 37 -3.25 11.68 28.59
C GLY A 37 -4.36 11.19 27.66
N ALA A 38 -4.15 10.05 26.99
CA ALA A 38 -5.15 9.45 26.11
C ALA A 38 -6.38 8.98 26.90
N LEU A 39 -6.19 8.29 28.03
CA LEU A 39 -7.29 7.84 28.90
C LEU A 39 -8.10 9.01 29.43
N ALA A 40 -7.44 10.08 29.89
CA ALA A 40 -8.14 11.29 30.35
C ALA A 40 -8.94 11.96 29.21
N ALA A 41 -8.49 11.88 27.97
CA ALA A 41 -9.25 12.36 26.81
C ALA A 41 -10.47 11.46 26.53
N MET A 42 -10.31 10.13 26.62
CA MET A 42 -11.42 9.17 26.50
C MET A 42 -12.47 9.35 27.59
N GLU A 43 -12.07 9.61 28.84
CA GLU A 43 -12.98 9.90 29.96
C GLU A 43 -13.85 11.14 29.69
N ARG A 44 -13.30 12.12 28.96
CA ARG A 44 -14.02 13.33 28.51
C ARG A 44 -14.77 13.13 27.19
N GLN A 45 -14.81 11.91 26.65
CA GLN A 45 -15.37 11.57 25.34
C GLN A 45 -14.72 12.33 24.15
N ASP A 46 -13.52 12.88 24.35
CA ASP A 46 -12.74 13.53 23.31
C ASP A 46 -11.86 12.49 22.59
N TYR A 47 -12.54 11.65 21.78
CA TYR A 47 -11.90 10.57 21.05
C TYR A 47 -10.97 11.08 19.94
N THR A 48 -11.19 12.29 19.43
CA THR A 48 -10.28 12.95 18.48
C THR A 48 -8.91 13.21 19.08
N THR A 49 -8.88 13.79 20.29
CA THR A 49 -7.62 14.03 21.02
C THR A 49 -7.00 12.70 21.45
N ALA A 50 -7.78 11.75 21.97
CA ALA A 50 -7.26 10.43 22.32
C ALA A 50 -6.58 9.74 21.13
N ASN A 51 -7.22 9.77 19.95
CA ASN A 51 -6.66 9.20 18.71
C ASN A 51 -5.35 9.88 18.30
N SER A 52 -5.25 11.22 18.41
CA SER A 52 -4.00 11.92 18.14
C SER A 52 -2.88 11.48 19.10
N ILE A 53 -3.17 11.38 20.40
CA ILE A 53 -2.21 10.95 21.42
C ILE A 53 -1.74 9.51 21.15
N PHE A 54 -2.66 8.58 20.87
CA PHE A 54 -2.30 7.20 20.56
C PHE A 54 -1.45 7.07 19.29
N ARG A 55 -1.77 7.81 18.22
CA ARG A 55 -0.97 7.80 16.99
C ARG A 55 0.44 8.32 17.22
N ASN A 56 0.56 9.45 17.92
CA ASN A 56 1.87 10.01 18.30
C ASN A 56 2.68 9.04 19.18
N LEU A 57 2.00 8.28 20.07
CA LEU A 57 2.67 7.25 20.86
C LEU A 57 3.21 6.12 19.99
N ILE A 58 2.45 5.65 19.00
CA ILE A 58 2.93 4.65 18.02
C ILE A 58 4.12 5.21 17.22
N ASP A 59 4.00 6.43 16.73
CA ASP A 59 5.01 7.09 15.90
C ASP A 59 6.30 7.40 16.67
N SER A 60 6.23 7.50 18.01
CA SER A 60 7.40 7.70 18.86
C SER A 60 8.39 6.53 18.86
N GLY A 61 7.95 5.34 18.45
CA GLY A 61 8.76 4.12 18.48
C GLY A 61 9.11 3.61 19.89
N LEU A 62 8.53 4.22 20.94
CA LEU A 62 8.70 3.76 22.32
C LEU A 62 8.00 2.41 22.55
N PRO A 63 8.43 1.62 23.55
CA PRO A 63 7.71 0.44 23.98
C PRO A 63 6.26 0.79 24.32
N LEU A 64 5.32 0.07 23.70
CA LEU A 64 3.89 0.29 23.86
C LEU A 64 3.35 -0.49 25.08
N PRO A 65 2.45 0.08 25.89
CA PRO A 65 1.80 -0.64 26.98
C PRO A 65 0.94 -1.78 26.42
N GLU A 66 0.90 -2.91 27.12
CA GLU A 66 0.14 -4.10 26.69
C GLU A 66 -1.37 -3.86 26.57
N GLU A 67 -1.91 -2.92 27.36
CA GLU A 67 -3.33 -2.51 27.35
C GLU A 67 -3.64 -1.41 26.33
N MET A 68 -2.63 -0.75 25.77
CA MET A 68 -2.86 0.35 24.81
C MET A 68 -3.68 -0.06 23.59
N PRO A 69 -3.46 -1.23 22.95
CA PRO A 69 -4.25 -1.64 21.79
C PRO A 69 -5.76 -1.74 22.06
N TYR A 70 -6.17 -2.11 23.28
CA TYR A 70 -7.57 -2.14 23.66
C TYR A 70 -8.19 -0.73 23.65
N TYR A 71 -7.59 0.21 24.40
CA TYR A 71 -8.11 1.57 24.49
C TYR A 71 -8.06 2.32 23.15
N PHE A 72 -7.03 2.04 22.35
CA PHE A 72 -6.98 2.60 21.01
C PHE A 72 -8.07 2.01 20.10
N ALA A 73 -8.37 0.72 20.20
CA ALA A 73 -9.49 0.11 19.49
C ALA A 73 -10.83 0.74 19.90
N GLU A 74 -11.09 0.96 21.19
CA GLU A 74 -12.29 1.67 21.66
C GLU A 74 -12.38 3.08 21.07
N THR A 75 -11.27 3.82 21.10
CA THR A 75 -11.21 5.17 20.52
C THR A 75 -11.54 5.16 19.03
N LEU A 76 -10.97 4.22 18.27
CA LEU A 76 -11.23 4.09 16.84
C LEU A 76 -12.67 3.69 16.54
N TYR A 77 -13.28 2.85 17.39
CA TYR A 77 -14.70 2.49 17.27
C TYR A 77 -15.59 3.73 17.40
N GLN A 78 -15.32 4.58 18.39
CA GLN A 78 -16.09 5.81 18.63
C GLN A 78 -15.92 6.82 17.49
N LEU A 79 -14.78 6.79 16.79
CA LEU A 79 -14.53 7.59 15.60
C LEU A 79 -15.06 6.96 14.31
N GLY A 80 -15.71 5.79 14.36
CA GLY A 80 -16.20 5.10 13.16
C GLY A 80 -15.13 4.42 12.31
N GLN A 81 -13.87 4.36 12.79
CA GLN A 81 -12.78 3.67 12.11
C GLN A 81 -12.80 2.17 12.45
N TYR A 82 -13.88 1.49 12.06
CA TYR A 82 -14.20 0.13 12.53
C TYR A 82 -13.17 -0.93 12.11
N ASP A 83 -12.64 -0.87 10.89
CA ASP A 83 -11.59 -1.81 10.44
C ASP A 83 -10.32 -1.67 11.29
N ASN A 84 -9.85 -0.43 11.49
CA ASN A 84 -8.69 -0.16 12.34
C ASN A 84 -8.96 -0.59 13.79
N SER A 85 -10.15 -0.30 14.32
CA SER A 85 -10.57 -0.74 15.65
C SER A 85 -10.48 -2.26 15.79
N SER A 86 -11.02 -3.01 14.82
CA SER A 86 -10.94 -4.47 14.81
C SER A 86 -9.51 -4.98 14.75
N ASN A 87 -8.63 -4.36 13.96
CA ASN A 87 -7.24 -4.76 13.85
C ASN A 87 -6.47 -4.59 15.17
N PHE A 88 -6.65 -3.44 15.85
CA PHE A 88 -6.02 -3.21 17.16
C PHE A 88 -6.61 -4.11 18.25
N LEU A 89 -7.92 -4.36 18.22
CA LEU A 89 -8.57 -5.28 19.15
C LEU A 89 -8.07 -6.71 19.00
N ASN A 90 -7.93 -7.19 17.75
CA ASN A 90 -7.34 -8.50 17.48
C ASN A 90 -5.91 -8.58 18.01
N LYS A 91 -5.12 -7.49 17.85
CA LYS A 91 -3.77 -7.44 18.39
C LYS A 91 -3.73 -7.47 19.92
N TYR A 92 -4.66 -6.79 20.59
CA TYR A 92 -4.82 -6.86 22.03
C TYR A 92 -5.04 -8.30 22.51
N LEU A 93 -5.99 -9.00 21.88
CA LEU A 93 -6.34 -10.38 22.21
C LEU A 93 -5.19 -11.36 21.89
N GLU A 94 -4.43 -11.11 20.83
CA GLU A 94 -3.24 -11.91 20.47
C GLU A 94 -2.14 -11.81 21.53
N ILE A 95 -1.84 -10.60 22.01
CA ILE A 95 -0.76 -10.35 22.98
C ILE A 95 -1.16 -10.84 24.38
N ASN A 96 -2.37 -10.50 24.83
CA ASN A 96 -2.77 -10.68 26.22
C ASN A 96 -3.58 -11.96 26.46
N GLY A 97 -4.22 -12.50 25.42
CA GLY A 97 -5.16 -13.61 25.53
C GLY A 97 -6.25 -13.33 26.56
N PHE A 98 -6.58 -14.34 27.37
CA PHE A 98 -7.57 -14.26 28.45
C PHE A 98 -7.04 -13.59 29.73
N ARG A 99 -5.78 -13.17 29.76
CA ARG A 99 -5.13 -12.59 30.95
C ARG A 99 -5.13 -11.07 30.98
N GLY A 100 -5.53 -10.43 29.87
CA GLY A 100 -5.60 -8.97 29.76
C GLY A 100 -6.63 -8.38 30.72
N ALA A 101 -6.32 -7.23 31.30
CA ALA A 101 -7.19 -6.57 32.28
C ALA A 101 -8.55 -6.19 31.67
N ASN A 102 -8.57 -5.87 30.37
CA ASN A 102 -9.74 -5.51 29.60
C ASN A 102 -10.29 -6.64 28.72
N TYR A 103 -10.00 -7.92 29.02
CA TYR A 103 -10.48 -9.05 28.21
C TYR A 103 -12.00 -9.06 28.02
N GLN A 104 -12.77 -8.78 29.08
CA GLN A 104 -14.24 -8.73 28.99
C GLN A 104 -14.71 -7.59 28.07
N GLY A 105 -14.17 -6.38 28.25
CA GLY A 105 -14.46 -5.24 27.38
C GLY A 105 -14.06 -5.51 25.92
N ALA A 106 -12.95 -6.22 25.71
CA ALA A 106 -12.50 -6.61 24.38
C ALA A 106 -13.50 -7.55 23.68
N GLN A 107 -14.06 -8.52 24.39
CA GLN A 107 -15.11 -9.40 23.87
C GLN A 107 -16.40 -8.64 23.54
N GLU A 108 -16.77 -7.66 24.36
CA GLU A 108 -17.93 -6.81 24.08
C GLU A 108 -17.71 -5.92 22.86
N LEU A 109 -16.53 -5.32 22.73
CA LEU A 109 -16.17 -4.49 21.58
C LEU A 109 -16.15 -5.31 20.29
N GLN A 110 -15.66 -6.55 20.34
CA GLN A 110 -15.67 -7.45 19.19
C GLN A 110 -17.08 -7.66 18.65
N LYS A 111 -18.06 -7.90 19.54
CA LYS A 111 -19.48 -8.04 19.16
C LYS A 111 -20.05 -6.74 18.59
N LYS A 112 -19.69 -5.59 19.16
CA LYS A 112 -20.14 -4.27 18.65
C LYS A 112 -19.63 -3.98 17.24
N LEU A 113 -18.44 -4.49 16.89
CA LEU A 113 -17.82 -4.30 15.58
C LEU A 113 -18.46 -5.14 14.46
N GLU A 114 -19.12 -6.26 14.78
CA GLU A 114 -19.69 -7.17 13.77
C GLU A 114 -20.66 -6.48 12.81
N GLY A 115 -21.55 -5.64 13.35
CA GLY A 115 -22.54 -4.89 12.55
C GLY A 115 -21.88 -3.91 11.59
N PRO A 116 -21.13 -2.90 12.09
CA PRO A 116 -20.49 -1.92 11.22
C PRO A 116 -19.51 -2.51 10.20
N LEU A 117 -18.76 -3.56 10.56
CA LEU A 117 -17.88 -4.25 9.60
C LEU A 117 -18.67 -4.94 8.48
N LYS A 118 -19.82 -5.55 8.82
CA LYS A 118 -20.71 -6.13 7.82
C LYS A 118 -21.30 -5.05 6.91
N ASP A 119 -21.66 -3.90 7.46
CA ASP A 119 -22.17 -2.77 6.68
C ASP A 119 -21.11 -2.24 5.70
N ILE A 120 -19.85 -2.17 6.12
CA ILE A 120 -18.71 -1.83 5.24
C ILE A 120 -18.59 -2.81 4.07
N ILE A 121 -18.61 -4.12 4.35
CA ILE A 121 -18.46 -5.16 3.32
C ILE A 121 -19.62 -5.11 2.31
N GLN A 122 -20.83 -4.82 2.77
CA GLN A 122 -22.02 -4.74 1.92
C GLN A 122 -22.12 -3.42 1.14
N CYS A 123 -21.38 -2.39 1.56
CA CYS A 123 -21.47 -1.07 0.96
C CYS A 123 -20.57 -0.94 -0.28
N GLN A 124 -21.18 -0.70 -1.43
CA GLN A 124 -20.48 -0.44 -2.70
C GLN A 124 -19.78 0.93 -2.75
N LEU A 125 -20.01 1.78 -1.75
CA LEU A 125 -19.46 3.13 -1.64
C LEU A 125 -18.25 3.18 -0.72
N CYS A 126 -17.95 2.09 0.00
CA CYS A 126 -16.83 2.05 0.91
C CYS A 126 -15.71 1.19 0.33
N ASP A 127 -14.47 1.54 0.66
CA ASP A 127 -13.36 0.61 0.50
C ASP A 127 -13.46 -0.50 1.57
N ARG A 128 -12.56 -1.48 1.50
CA ARG A 128 -12.54 -2.59 2.45
C ARG A 128 -12.30 -2.16 3.90
N LYS A 129 -11.80 -0.95 4.13
CA LYS A 129 -11.48 -0.40 5.45
C LYS A 129 -12.56 0.54 5.99
N GLY A 130 -13.61 0.83 5.21
CA GLY A 130 -14.70 1.71 5.60
C GLY A 130 -14.54 3.17 5.19
N TYR A 131 -13.57 3.52 4.34
CA TYR A 131 -13.42 4.86 3.79
C TYR A 131 -14.23 5.04 2.50
N ARG A 132 -14.64 6.27 2.20
CA ARG A 132 -15.48 6.59 1.05
C ARG A 132 -14.71 6.42 -0.26
N LEU A 133 -15.33 5.72 -1.21
CA LEU A 133 -14.89 5.65 -2.60
C LEU A 133 -15.46 6.82 -3.40
N GLU A 134 -14.59 7.44 -4.18
CA GLU A 134 -14.95 8.46 -5.17
C GLU A 134 -14.57 8.00 -6.57
N PRO A 135 -15.29 8.46 -7.62
CA PRO A 135 -14.93 8.13 -8.99
C PRO A 135 -13.52 8.63 -9.29
N CYS A 136 -12.71 7.79 -9.94
CA CYS A 136 -11.35 8.14 -10.30
C CYS A 136 -11.37 9.38 -11.21
N SER A 137 -10.73 10.47 -10.78
CA SER A 137 -10.67 11.74 -11.53
C SER A 137 -10.08 11.59 -12.94
N ASN A 138 -9.18 10.62 -13.13
CA ASN A 138 -8.49 10.41 -14.40
C ASN A 138 -9.32 9.66 -15.45
N CYS A 139 -10.09 8.64 -15.05
CA CYS A 139 -10.94 7.88 -15.98
C CYS A 139 -12.45 8.18 -15.83
N GLY A 140 -12.83 9.03 -14.88
CA GLY A 140 -14.22 9.37 -14.58
C GLY A 140 -15.08 8.15 -14.23
N GLY A 141 -14.50 7.13 -13.59
CA GLY A 141 -15.22 5.87 -13.31
C GLY A 141 -15.25 4.86 -14.46
N LYS A 142 -14.73 5.18 -15.64
CA LYS A 142 -14.79 4.29 -16.82
C LYS A 142 -13.84 3.10 -16.77
N GLN A 143 -12.96 3.02 -15.75
CA GLN A 143 -11.96 1.97 -15.51
C GLN A 143 -10.84 1.86 -16.56
N LYS A 144 -11.14 2.22 -17.81
CA LYS A 144 -10.25 2.16 -18.95
C LYS A 144 -10.05 3.55 -19.54
N LEU A 145 -8.87 3.74 -20.12
CA LEU A 145 -8.51 4.93 -20.86
C LEU A 145 -8.29 4.52 -22.32
N GLU A 146 -8.91 5.28 -23.20
CA GLU A 146 -8.70 5.17 -24.63
C GLU A 146 -7.66 6.20 -25.04
N GLN A 147 -6.58 5.74 -25.65
CA GLN A 147 -5.51 6.60 -26.14
C GLN A 147 -5.14 6.23 -27.56
N SER A 148 -4.52 7.17 -28.27
CA SER A 148 -3.93 6.89 -29.57
C SER A 148 -2.95 5.75 -29.46
N CYS A 149 -3.02 4.81 -30.39
CA CYS A 149 -2.12 3.66 -30.43
C CYS A 149 -0.67 4.13 -30.38
N THR A 150 0.07 3.72 -29.36
CA THR A 150 1.44 4.18 -29.12
C THR A 150 2.36 3.72 -30.26
N TYR A 151 2.09 2.53 -30.80
CA TYR A 151 2.90 1.92 -31.84
C TYR A 151 2.78 2.64 -33.20
N CYS A 152 1.57 2.93 -33.66
CA CYS A 152 1.36 3.64 -34.94
C CYS A 152 1.10 5.15 -34.78
N ARG A 153 1.08 5.66 -33.54
CA ARG A 153 0.78 7.05 -33.18
C ARG A 153 -0.54 7.55 -33.80
N GLY A 154 -1.56 6.69 -33.76
CA GLY A 154 -2.89 6.99 -34.31
C GLY A 154 -3.02 6.92 -35.84
N LYS A 155 -2.01 6.42 -36.57
CA LYS A 155 -2.05 6.32 -38.05
C LYS A 155 -2.65 5.02 -38.58
N GLY A 156 -2.76 3.98 -37.76
CA GLY A 156 -3.32 2.68 -38.15
C GLY A 156 -2.41 1.81 -39.03
N ILE A 157 -1.35 2.39 -39.57
CA ILE A 157 -0.39 1.74 -40.46
C ILE A 157 1.04 1.99 -39.96
N VAL A 158 1.93 1.04 -40.23
CA VAL A 158 3.35 1.11 -39.92
C VAL A 158 4.19 0.71 -41.14
N GLY A 159 5.41 1.22 -41.23
CA GLY A 159 6.33 0.84 -42.31
C GLY A 159 6.73 -0.63 -42.19
N CYS A 160 6.79 -1.34 -43.32
CA CYS A 160 7.32 -2.69 -43.35
C CYS A 160 8.82 -2.67 -43.01
N SER A 161 9.20 -3.33 -41.91
CA SER A 161 10.60 -3.35 -41.47
C SER A 161 11.52 -4.16 -42.40
N LYS A 162 10.97 -5.07 -43.20
CA LYS A 162 11.74 -5.91 -44.13
C LYS A 162 12.26 -5.12 -45.33
N CYS A 163 11.51 -4.14 -45.80
CA CYS A 163 11.88 -3.29 -46.94
C CYS A 163 12.08 -1.83 -46.54
N ALA A 164 12.23 -1.50 -45.26
CA ALA A 164 12.36 -0.12 -44.78
C ALA A 164 11.29 0.83 -45.35
N ALA A 165 10.05 0.35 -45.44
CA ALA A 165 8.90 1.05 -46.00
C ALA A 165 8.93 1.43 -47.49
N THR A 166 9.84 0.88 -48.29
CA THR A 166 9.93 1.16 -49.74
C THR A 166 9.06 0.27 -50.61
N GLY A 167 8.61 -0.89 -50.09
CA GLY A 167 7.93 -1.93 -50.86
C GLY A 167 8.88 -2.87 -51.60
N MET A 168 10.17 -2.53 -51.69
CA MET A 168 11.15 -3.24 -52.51
C MET A 168 12.40 -3.64 -51.69
N ILE A 169 12.96 -4.81 -51.97
CA ILE A 169 14.18 -5.34 -51.38
C ILE A 169 15.27 -5.34 -52.46
N THR A 170 16.40 -4.70 -52.17
CA THR A 170 17.57 -4.71 -53.04
C THR A 170 18.52 -5.84 -52.65
N LYS A 171 18.94 -6.66 -53.61
CA LYS A 171 20.01 -7.65 -53.43
C LYS A 171 21.10 -7.44 -54.47
N ARG A 172 22.36 -7.70 -54.11
CA ARG A 172 23.47 -7.73 -55.07
C ARG A 172 23.74 -9.17 -55.49
N ASN A 173 23.79 -9.38 -56.79
CA ASN A 173 24.17 -10.66 -57.38
C ASN A 173 25.72 -10.80 -57.42
N ILE A 174 26.24 -11.98 -57.79
CA ILE A 174 27.67 -12.29 -57.97
C ILE A 174 28.38 -11.31 -58.90
N PHE A 175 27.65 -10.65 -59.80
CA PHE A 175 28.17 -9.64 -60.73
C PHE A 175 28.15 -8.20 -60.19
N ASN A 176 27.88 -7.99 -58.88
CA ASN A 176 27.70 -6.68 -58.27
C ASN A 176 26.56 -5.81 -58.85
N ILE A 177 25.66 -6.41 -59.64
CA ILE A 177 24.44 -5.76 -60.13
C ILE A 177 23.40 -5.75 -59.01
N VAL A 178 22.72 -4.61 -58.81
CA VAL A 178 21.63 -4.46 -57.84
C VAL A 178 20.32 -4.87 -58.51
N GLU A 179 19.69 -5.91 -57.96
CA GLU A 179 18.38 -6.40 -58.37
C GLU A 179 17.32 -5.98 -57.35
N TYR A 180 16.13 -5.61 -57.84
CA TYR A 180 15.00 -5.17 -57.03
C TYR A 180 13.93 -6.27 -57.00
N PHE A 181 13.51 -6.66 -55.81
CA PHE A 181 12.47 -7.65 -55.59
C PHE A 181 11.33 -7.02 -54.81
N GLU A 182 10.09 -7.34 -55.16
CA GLU A 182 8.94 -6.95 -54.34
C GLU A 182 9.06 -7.58 -52.94
N CYS A 183 8.71 -6.80 -51.93
CA CYS A 183 8.74 -7.28 -50.56
C CYS A 183 7.54 -8.19 -50.29
N ASP A 184 7.78 -9.50 -50.30
CA ASP A 184 6.86 -10.57 -49.91
C ASP A 184 6.04 -10.29 -48.63
N ARG A 185 6.64 -9.67 -47.61
CA ARG A 185 5.97 -9.39 -46.33
C ARG A 185 4.84 -8.37 -46.45
N CYS A 186 4.97 -7.40 -47.34
CA CYS A 186 4.00 -6.32 -47.51
C CYS A 186 3.37 -6.27 -48.91
N GLY A 187 3.62 -7.29 -49.74
CA GLY A 187 3.07 -7.36 -51.10
C GLY A 187 3.43 -6.17 -52.00
N GLY A 188 4.57 -5.50 -51.76
CA GLY A 188 4.98 -4.31 -52.51
C GLY A 188 4.50 -2.96 -51.97
N ASP A 189 3.56 -2.93 -51.00
CA ASP A 189 2.99 -1.66 -50.50
C ASP A 189 3.95 -0.83 -49.62
N GLY A 190 4.99 -1.48 -49.07
CA GLY A 190 5.90 -0.88 -48.10
C GLY A 190 5.26 -0.58 -46.75
N ARG A 191 3.96 -0.80 -46.58
CA ARG A 191 3.20 -0.49 -45.37
C ARG A 191 2.45 -1.73 -44.91
N LEU A 192 2.25 -1.83 -43.60
CA LEU A 192 1.48 -2.90 -42.97
C LEU A 192 0.47 -2.26 -42.02
N THR A 193 -0.70 -2.90 -41.88
CA THR A 193 -1.63 -2.56 -40.81
C THR A 193 -0.92 -2.70 -39.47
N CYS A 194 -1.12 -1.72 -38.59
CA CYS A 194 -0.53 -1.72 -37.26
C CYS A 194 -0.89 -3.04 -36.54
N PRO A 195 0.09 -3.86 -36.12
CA PRO A 195 -0.20 -5.12 -35.46
C PRO A 195 -0.82 -4.92 -34.07
N ASN A 196 -0.58 -3.76 -33.43
CA ASN A 196 -1.06 -3.51 -32.07
C ASN A 196 -2.53 -3.08 -32.01
N CYS A 197 -2.94 -2.16 -32.91
CA CYS A 197 -4.32 -1.68 -32.96
C CYS A 197 -5.14 -2.28 -34.10
N GLN A 198 -4.53 -3.06 -34.99
CA GLN A 198 -5.18 -3.69 -36.15
C GLN A 198 -5.96 -2.69 -37.01
N GLY A 199 -5.50 -1.44 -37.07
CA GLY A 199 -6.16 -0.35 -37.80
C GLY A 199 -7.20 0.44 -37.00
N SER A 200 -7.51 0.07 -35.76
CA SER A 200 -8.48 0.81 -34.90
C SER A 200 -8.00 2.21 -34.47
N LEU A 201 -6.72 2.51 -34.71
CA LEU A 201 -6.02 3.75 -34.31
C LEU A 201 -5.87 3.94 -32.80
N LYS A 202 -6.54 3.11 -31.98
CA LYS A 202 -6.74 3.31 -30.55
C LYS A 202 -6.26 2.10 -29.77
N GLU A 203 -5.69 2.36 -28.61
CA GLU A 203 -5.33 1.36 -27.60
C GLU A 203 -6.18 1.61 -26.35
N ILE A 204 -6.79 0.55 -25.84
CA ILE A 204 -7.55 0.59 -24.59
C ILE A 204 -6.65 0.01 -23.51
N SER A 205 -6.29 0.82 -22.54
CA SER A 205 -5.51 0.40 -21.38
C SER A 205 -6.31 0.61 -20.11
N GLU A 206 -6.03 -0.17 -19.08
CA GLU A 206 -6.54 0.10 -17.74
C GLU A 206 -6.05 1.46 -17.25
N CYS A 207 -6.90 2.15 -16.50
CA CYS A 207 -6.50 3.39 -15.85
C CYS A 207 -5.42 3.08 -14.80
N LYS A 208 -4.20 3.50 -15.07
CA LYS A 208 -3.04 3.29 -14.18
C LYS A 208 -3.22 3.91 -12.80
N VAL A 209 -4.02 4.97 -12.69
CA VAL A 209 -4.26 5.69 -11.44
C VAL A 209 -5.11 4.86 -10.47
N CYS A 210 -6.17 4.22 -10.97
CA CYS A 210 -7.04 3.38 -10.14
C CYS A 210 -6.80 1.87 -10.30
N GLY A 211 -5.80 1.46 -11.09
CA GLY A 211 -5.56 0.04 -11.39
C GLY A 211 -6.78 -0.67 -11.98
N GLY A 212 -7.59 0.04 -12.76
CA GLY A 212 -8.82 -0.51 -13.37
C GLY A 212 -10.05 -0.62 -12.45
N THR A 213 -9.99 -0.22 -11.18
CA THR A 213 -11.19 -0.26 -10.29
C THR A 213 -12.26 0.76 -10.67
N GLY A 214 -11.85 1.92 -11.20
CA GLY A 214 -12.72 3.05 -11.53
C GLY A 214 -12.97 3.99 -10.36
N SER A 215 -12.52 3.64 -9.15
CA SER A 215 -12.69 4.44 -7.94
C SER A 215 -11.39 4.56 -7.16
N LEU A 216 -11.28 5.61 -6.35
CA LEU A 216 -10.18 5.85 -5.43
C LEU A 216 -10.75 5.99 -4.01
N SER A 217 -10.03 5.45 -3.04
CA SER A 217 -10.38 5.63 -1.62
C SER A 217 -9.97 7.03 -1.17
N THR A 218 -10.80 7.65 -0.34
CA THR A 218 -10.57 8.98 0.24
C THR A 218 -10.19 8.85 1.72
N GLU A 219 -9.86 9.97 2.36
CA GLU A 219 -9.62 10.00 3.81
C GLU A 219 -10.91 10.12 4.63
N LEU A 220 -12.06 10.31 3.97
CA LEU A 220 -13.36 10.47 4.61
C LEU A 220 -13.96 9.12 4.98
N ILE A 221 -14.43 9.00 6.22
CA ILE A 221 -15.15 7.81 6.67
C ILE A 221 -16.48 7.72 5.91
N CYS A 222 -16.77 6.53 5.42
CA CYS A 222 -17.98 6.27 4.65
C CYS A 222 -19.21 6.34 5.55
N ASN A 223 -20.17 7.22 5.23
CA ASN A 223 -21.45 7.30 5.93
C ASN A 223 -22.53 6.34 5.36
N HIS A 224 -22.15 5.45 4.45
CA HIS A 224 -23.04 4.52 3.72
C HIS A 224 -24.20 5.15 2.93
N GLN A 225 -24.24 6.49 2.79
CA GLN A 225 -25.30 7.20 2.08
C GLN A 225 -24.86 7.58 0.67
N LYS A 226 -25.77 7.47 -0.30
CA LYS A 226 -25.56 8.04 -1.64
C LYS A 226 -25.63 9.56 -1.51
N ILE A 227 -24.63 10.26 -2.04
CA ILE A 227 -24.68 11.71 -2.13
C ILE A 227 -25.59 12.02 -3.32
N GLU A 228 -26.80 12.47 -3.04
CA GLU A 228 -27.68 13.01 -4.07
C GLU A 228 -27.13 14.38 -4.48
N HIS A 229 -26.44 14.44 -5.63
CA HIS A 229 -26.20 15.72 -6.26
C HIS A 229 -27.55 16.24 -6.75
N LYS A 230 -28.13 17.20 -6.02
CA LYS A 230 -29.21 18.04 -6.56
C LYS A 230 -28.63 18.76 -7.77
N HIS A 231 -29.11 18.37 -8.96
CA HIS A 231 -28.87 19.04 -10.22
C HIS A 231 -29.50 20.44 -10.23
#